data_AF-A0A930ZBB1-F1
#
_entry.id   AF-A0A930ZBB1-F1
#
_cell.length_a   1.000
_cell.length_b   1.000
_cell.length_c   1.000
_cell.angle_alpha   90.00
_cell.angle_beta   90.00
_cell.angle_gamma   90.00
#
_symmetry.space_group_name_H-M   'P 1'
#
loop_
_entity.id
_entity.type
_entity.pdbx_description
1 polymer ?
#
loop_
_entity_poly.entity_id
_entity_poly.type
_entity_poly.pdbx_seq_one_letter_code
_entity_poly.pdbx_strand_id
1 'polypeptide(L)'
;MALAQLFLRDVYDYDIEDAKVRVLLFRLVPVMTIRISNIRDISECSPTELWKPTFALKFGNRVWARCVLIRKRRGLIRSVVITLGNPHEFAEQIKEIQRKQADIFRSG
;
A
#
# COMPACT_ATOMS: atom_id res chain seq x y z
N MET A 1 4.04 30.59 -12.63
CA MET A 1 4.23 29.73 -11.44
C MET A 1 3.21 28.57 -11.48
N ALA A 2 3.47 27.52 -12.25
CA ALA A 2 2.49 26.45 -12.49
C ALA A 2 3.09 25.02 -12.44
N LEU A 3 4.32 24.86 -11.93
CA LEU A 3 4.96 23.55 -11.81
C LEU A 3 4.74 22.91 -10.43
N ALA A 4 4.56 23.70 -9.37
CA ALA A 4 4.37 23.17 -8.02
C ALA A 4 3.05 22.40 -7.85
N GLN A 5 1.99 22.75 -8.58
CA GLN A 5 0.68 22.08 -8.44
C GLN A 5 0.60 20.72 -9.13
N LEU A 6 1.51 20.42 -10.05
CA LEU A 6 1.55 19.13 -10.77
C LEU A 6 2.42 18.08 -10.06
N PHE A 7 3.48 18.50 -9.37
CA PHE A 7 4.39 17.57 -8.68
C PHE A 7 3.90 17.11 -7.29
N LEU A 8 2.97 17.82 -6.65
CA LEU A 8 2.49 17.47 -5.32
C LEU A 8 1.43 16.37 -5.29
N ARG A 9 0.89 15.94 -6.44
CA ARG A 9 -0.31 15.10 -6.45
C ARG A 9 -0.05 13.62 -6.21
N ASP A 10 1.10 13.06 -6.58
CA ASP A 10 1.40 11.62 -6.44
C ASP A 10 2.83 11.36 -5.97
N VAL A 11 3.10 11.69 -4.70
CA VAL A 11 4.41 11.41 -4.08
C VAL A 11 4.60 9.93 -3.78
N TYR A 12 3.52 9.20 -3.52
CA TYR A 12 3.57 7.75 -3.28
C TYR A 12 2.77 7.02 -4.35
N ASP A 13 3.44 6.08 -5.02
CA ASP A 13 2.84 5.14 -5.94
C ASP A 13 3.15 3.71 -5.48
N TYR A 14 2.59 2.74 -6.18
CA TYR A 14 2.84 1.33 -5.94
C TYR A 14 3.07 0.60 -7.24
N ASP A 15 3.80 -0.49 -7.12
CA ASP A 15 4.00 -1.43 -8.20
C ASP A 15 3.90 -2.85 -7.65
N ILE A 16 3.34 -3.75 -8.44
CA ILE A 16 3.11 -5.13 -8.05
C ILE A 16 3.83 -6.03 -9.03
N GLU A 17 4.96 -6.58 -8.60
CA GLU A 17 5.80 -7.49 -9.40
C GLU A 17 6.14 -8.73 -8.56
N ASP A 18 6.14 -9.92 -9.17
CA ASP A 18 6.54 -11.19 -8.54
C ASP A 18 5.85 -11.47 -7.18
N ALA A 19 4.58 -11.13 -7.07
CA ALA A 19 3.82 -11.19 -5.82
C ALA A 19 4.44 -10.40 -4.65
N LYS A 20 5.07 -9.28 -4.97
CA LYS A 20 5.56 -8.27 -4.03
C LYS A 20 4.94 -6.94 -4.38
N VAL A 21 4.57 -6.19 -3.36
CA VAL A 21 4.19 -4.79 -3.47
C VAL A 21 5.43 -3.95 -3.22
N ARG A 22 5.83 -3.15 -4.19
CA ARG A 22 6.81 -2.09 -4.03
C ARG A 22 6.07 -0.77 -3.87
N VAL A 23 6.34 -0.06 -2.79
CA VAL A 23 5.89 1.31 -2.60
C VAL A 23 6.98 2.20 -3.16
N LEU A 24 6.61 3.00 -4.15
CA LEU A 24 7.51 3.88 -4.88
C LEU A 24 7.29 5.31 -4.41
N LEU A 25 8.38 6.03 -4.15
CA LEU A 25 8.39 7.48 -3.96
C LEU A 25 8.64 8.14 -5.32
N PHE A 26 7.78 9.09 -5.68
CA PHE A 26 7.77 9.77 -6.99
C PHE A 26 7.79 8.80 -8.19
N ARG A 27 7.17 7.62 -8.07
CA ARG A 27 7.19 6.55 -9.10
C ARG A 27 8.58 6.03 -9.49
N LEU A 28 9.64 6.43 -8.78
CA LEU A 28 11.03 6.21 -9.17
C LEU A 28 11.80 5.42 -8.12
N VAL A 29 11.66 5.79 -6.84
CA VAL A 29 12.49 5.25 -5.78
C VAL A 29 11.69 4.26 -4.93
N PRO A 30 11.99 2.95 -4.95
CA PRO A 30 11.32 2.00 -4.06
C PRO A 30 11.73 2.27 -2.61
N VAL A 31 10.78 2.74 -1.81
CA VAL A 31 11.00 3.04 -0.38
C VAL A 31 10.63 1.87 0.52
N MET A 32 9.78 0.96 0.04
CA MET A 32 9.40 -0.21 0.80
C MET A 32 8.99 -1.35 -0.13
N THR A 33 9.34 -2.58 0.24
CA THR A 33 8.83 -3.79 -0.44
C THR A 33 8.12 -4.69 0.56
N ILE A 34 6.94 -5.17 0.20
CA ILE A 34 6.08 -6.04 1.01
C ILE A 34 5.73 -7.27 0.18
N ARG A 35 6.16 -8.45 0.62
CA ARG A 35 5.69 -9.71 -0.01
C ARG A 35 4.20 -9.88 0.26
N ILE A 36 3.43 -10.22 -0.77
CA ILE A 36 1.98 -10.42 -0.66
C ILE A 36 1.64 -11.57 0.31
N SER A 37 2.48 -12.60 0.35
CA SER A 37 2.38 -13.70 1.33
C SER A 37 2.55 -13.25 2.79
N ASN A 38 3.24 -12.13 3.02
CA ASN A 38 3.38 -11.52 4.34
C ASN A 38 2.24 -10.54 4.66
N ILE A 39 1.36 -10.23 3.71
CA ILE A 39 0.18 -9.40 3.99
C ILE A 39 -0.83 -10.29 4.74
N ARG A 40 -1.16 -9.87 5.95
CA ARG A 40 -2.20 -10.49 6.78
C ARG A 40 -3.58 -10.03 6.34
N ASP A 41 -3.70 -8.72 6.15
CA ASP A 41 -4.96 -8.04 5.95
C ASP A 41 -4.70 -6.71 5.23
N ILE A 42 -5.61 -6.34 4.34
CA ILE A 42 -5.58 -5.11 3.55
C ILE A 42 -6.97 -4.49 3.57
N SER A 43 -7.06 -3.25 4.04
CA SER A 43 -8.34 -2.54 4.17
C SER A 43 -8.21 -1.10 3.72
N GLU A 44 -9.25 -0.60 3.07
CA GLU A 44 -9.40 0.84 2.85
C GLU A 44 -9.67 1.53 4.18
N CYS A 45 -8.96 2.63 4.41
CA CYS A 45 -9.06 3.42 5.63
C CYS A 45 -9.25 4.90 5.30
N SER A 46 -9.96 5.58 6.18
CA SER A 46 -10.12 7.03 6.09
C SER A 46 -8.79 7.74 6.33
N PRO A 47 -8.55 8.91 5.70
CA PRO A 47 -7.36 9.73 5.95
C PRO A 47 -7.19 10.13 7.42
N THR A 48 -8.28 10.19 8.18
CA THR A 48 -8.23 10.41 9.63
C THR A 48 -7.49 9.31 10.38
N GLU A 49 -7.37 8.10 9.83
CA GLU A 49 -6.56 7.03 10.40
C GLU A 49 -5.05 7.30 10.28
N LEU A 50 -4.60 8.16 9.35
CA LEU A 50 -3.21 8.63 9.35
C LEU A 50 -2.87 9.45 10.61
N TRP A 51 -3.85 10.04 11.28
CA TRP A 51 -3.60 10.89 12.44
C TRP A 51 -3.73 10.15 13.76
N LYS A 52 -4.23 8.90 13.76
CA LYS A 52 -4.30 8.07 14.97
C LYS A 52 -2.91 7.69 15.45
N PRO A 53 -2.56 7.81 16.75
CA PRO A 53 -1.27 7.40 17.30
C PRO A 53 -1.18 5.87 17.37
N THR A 54 -0.96 5.25 16.22
CA THR A 54 -0.77 3.80 16.08
C THR A 54 0.68 3.50 15.73
N PHE A 55 1.15 2.31 16.10
CA PHE A 55 2.45 1.74 15.66
C PHE A 55 2.42 1.34 14.17
N ALA A 56 1.90 2.22 13.32
CA ALA A 56 1.87 2.05 11.89
C ALA A 56 2.85 3.02 11.23
N LEU A 57 3.61 2.52 10.26
CA LEU A 57 4.42 3.38 9.41
C LEU A 57 3.49 4.05 8.41
N LYS A 58 3.55 5.38 8.33
CA LYS A 58 2.58 6.17 7.56
C LYS A 58 3.29 6.84 6.40
N PHE A 59 2.87 6.49 5.20
CA PHE A 59 3.31 7.08 3.94
C PHE A 59 2.14 7.83 3.33
N GLY A 60 1.98 9.08 3.76
CA GLY A 60 0.88 9.94 3.35
C GLY A 60 1.39 11.26 2.79
N ASN A 61 0.95 11.63 1.59
CA ASN A 61 1.15 13.00 1.09
C ASN A 61 -0.18 13.74 0.84
N ARG A 62 -1.31 13.05 1.00
CA ARG A 62 -2.65 13.61 0.82
C ARG A 62 -3.40 13.57 2.14
N VAL A 63 -3.62 14.73 2.76
CA VAL A 63 -4.31 14.87 4.06
C VAL A 63 -5.78 14.44 3.98
N TRP A 64 -6.38 14.41 2.78
CA TRP A 64 -7.82 14.17 2.55
C TRP A 64 -8.13 13.02 1.57
N ALA A 65 -7.13 12.26 1.11
CA ALA A 65 -7.38 11.15 0.19
C ALA A 65 -7.64 9.84 0.93
N ARG A 66 -8.39 8.94 0.29
CA ARG A 66 -8.58 7.57 0.78
C ARG A 66 -7.23 6.86 0.89
N CYS A 67 -7.08 6.03 1.92
CA CYS A 67 -5.83 5.38 2.28
C CYS A 67 -6.02 3.87 2.32
N VAL A 68 -4.90 3.14 2.29
CA VAL A 68 -4.89 1.70 2.50
C VAL A 68 -4.06 1.38 3.73
N LEU A 69 -4.65 0.62 4.65
CA LEU A 69 -3.94 -0.01 5.75
C LEU A 69 -3.53 -1.42 5.34
N ILE A 70 -2.22 -1.64 5.30
CA ILE A 70 -1.61 -2.94 5.08
C ILE A 70 -1.10 -3.46 6.42
N ARG A 71 -1.66 -4.57 6.89
CA ARG A 71 -1.17 -5.28 8.07
C ARG A 71 -0.31 -6.44 7.62
N LYS A 72 0.93 -6.49 8.12
CA LYS A 72 1.89 -7.56 7.85
C LYS A 72 1.81 -8.65 8.92
N ARG A 73 2.06 -9.90 8.54
CA ARG A 73 2.13 -11.05 9.46
C ARG A 73 3.41 -11.00 10.30
N ARG A 74 4.54 -10.60 9.73
CA ARG A 74 5.87 -10.58 10.35
C ARG A 74 6.69 -9.36 9.93
N GLY A 75 7.67 -8.97 10.77
CA GLY A 75 8.61 -7.85 10.55
C GLY A 75 8.58 -6.80 11.68
N LEU A 76 9.57 -5.90 11.67
CA LEU A 76 9.68 -4.77 12.63
C LEU A 76 8.48 -3.83 12.55
N ILE A 77 7.95 -3.63 11.34
CA ILE A 77 6.83 -2.74 11.06
C ILE A 77 5.65 -3.59 10.63
N ARG A 78 4.70 -3.79 11.54
CA ARG A 78 3.54 -4.67 11.35
C ARG A 78 2.35 -4.00 10.68
N SER A 79 2.29 -2.68 10.68
CA SER A 79 1.19 -1.91 10.09
C SER A 79 1.77 -0.81 9.23
N VAL A 80 1.22 -0.64 8.04
CA VAL A 80 1.62 0.43 7.12
C VAL A 80 0.37 1.09 6.56
N VAL A 81 0.27 2.41 6.68
CA VAL A 81 -0.80 3.19 6.06
C VAL A 81 -0.21 3.94 4.88
N ILE A 82 -0.82 3.82 3.71
CA ILE A 82 -0.34 4.48 2.49
C ILE A 82 -1.50 5.24 1.84
N THR A 83 -1.28 6.50 1.47
CA THR A 83 -2.19 7.23 0.58
C THR A 83 -1.87 6.84 -0.86
N LEU A 84 -2.82 6.22 -1.55
CA LEU A 84 -2.68 5.84 -2.97
C LEU A 84 -3.68 6.62 -3.83
N GLY A 85 -3.35 6.79 -5.11
CA GLY A 85 -4.26 7.40 -6.09
C GLY A 85 -5.56 6.61 -6.26
N ASN A 86 -5.47 5.27 -6.31
CA ASN A 86 -6.61 4.36 -6.39
C ASN A 86 -6.49 3.24 -5.33
N PRO A 87 -6.92 3.48 -4.08
CA PRO A 87 -6.74 2.52 -2.98
C PRO A 87 -7.63 1.27 -3.11
N HIS A 88 -8.79 1.41 -3.75
CA HIS A 88 -9.73 0.31 -3.98
C HIS A 88 -9.14 -0.72 -4.95
N GLU A 89 -8.69 -0.25 -6.12
CA GLU A 89 -8.08 -1.08 -7.14
C GLU A 89 -6.85 -1.82 -6.61
N PHE A 90 -6.00 -1.12 -5.85
CA PHE A 90 -4.87 -1.73 -5.18
C PHE A 90 -5.29 -2.88 -4.25
N ALA A 91 -6.29 -2.65 -3.38
CA ALA A 91 -6.75 -3.67 -2.45
C ALA A 91 -7.31 -4.91 -3.17
N GLU A 92 -8.07 -4.71 -4.26
CA GLU A 92 -8.61 -5.81 -5.06
C GLU A 92 -7.51 -6.60 -5.78
N GLN A 93 -6.53 -5.95 -6.40
CA GLN A 93 -5.40 -6.63 -7.05
C GLN A 93 -4.62 -7.52 -6.06
N ILE A 94 -4.37 -7.03 -4.84
CA ILE A 94 -3.69 -7.82 -3.80
C ILE A 94 -4.51 -9.03 -3.38
N LYS A 95 -5.82 -8.86 -3.16
CA LYS A 95 -6.72 -9.98 -2.81
C LYS A 95 -6.81 -11.01 -3.93
N GLU A 96 -6.80 -10.57 -5.19
CA GLU A 96 -6.80 -11.47 -6.34
C GLU A 96 -5.53 -12.32 -6.39
N ILE A 97 -4.36 -11.70 -6.20
CA ILE A 97 -3.08 -12.43 -6.15
C ILE A 97 -3.04 -13.40 -4.97
N GLN A 98 -3.56 -13.00 -3.80
CA GLN A 98 -3.67 -13.90 -2.66
C GLN A 98 -4.56 -15.11 -2.94
N ARG A 99 -5.69 -14.92 -3.65
CA ARG A 99 -6.56 -16.03 -4.08
C ARG A 99 -5.83 -16.97 -5.03
N LYS A 100 -5.17 -16.44 -6.08
CA LYS A 100 -4.38 -17.25 -7.03
C LYS A 100 -3.29 -18.07 -6.33
N GLN A 101 -2.60 -17.50 -5.34
CA GLN A 101 -1.59 -18.23 -4.57
C GLN A 101 -2.19 -19.32 -3.69
N ALA A 102 -3.37 -19.09 -3.11
CA ALA A 102 -4.05 -20.09 -2.29
C ALA A 102 -4.54 -21.29 -3.14
N ASP A 103 -5.01 -21.03 -4.36
CA ASP A 103 -5.48 -22.09 -5.27
C ASP A 103 -4.31 -22.97 -5.76
N ILE A 104 -3.17 -22.36 -6.14
CA ILE A 104 -1.95 -23.11 -6.50
C ILE A 104 -1.52 -24.06 -5.38
N PHE A 105 -1.60 -23.61 -4.12
CA PHE A 105 -1.22 -24.44 -2.97
C PHE A 105 -2.23 -25.56 -2.67
N ARG A 106 -3.49 -25.43 -3.09
CA ARG A 106 -4.53 -26.46 -2.88
C ARG A 106 -4.54 -27.52 -3.98
N SER A 107 -3.95 -27.23 -5.15
CA SER A 107 -3.94 -28.10 -6.31
C SER A 107 -2.65 -28.92 -6.49
N GLY A 108 -1.67 -28.77 -5.59
CA GLY A 108 -0.44 -29.58 -5.54
C GLY A 108 -0.37 -30.41 -4.27
#